data_AF-R2QUA2-F1
#
_entry.id   AF-R2QUA2-F1
#
_cell.length_a   1.000
_cell.length_b   1.000
_cell.length_c   1.000
_cell.angle_alpha   90.00
_cell.angle_beta   90.00
_cell.angle_gamma   90.00
#
_symmetry.space_group_name_H-M   'P 1'
#
loop_
_entity.id
_entity.type
_entity.pdbx_description
1 polymer ?
#
loop_
_entity_poly.entity_id
_entity_poly.type
_entity_poly.pdbx_seq_one_letter_code
_entity_poly.pdbx_strand_id
1 'polypeptide(L)'
;MIYRTDIYQRSKRLAEKANLPNIGCHGFRHTHATLLFEAKVTAKEIQERLGHSEISMTLDIYTHITKEVEKETVKKLTNHISF
;
A
#
# COMPACT_ATOMS: atom_id res chain seq x y z
N MET A 1 -19.49 17.61 14.73
CA MET A 1 -18.25 16.94 15.16
C MET A 1 -18.29 15.53 14.60
N ILE A 2 -17.43 15.17 13.64
CA ILE A 2 -17.41 13.81 13.06
C ILE A 2 -16.55 12.96 14.00
N TYR A 3 -17.16 12.01 14.71
CA TYR A 3 -16.42 11.12 15.58
C TYR A 3 -15.72 10.04 14.74
N ARG A 4 -14.58 9.54 15.22
CA ARG A 4 -13.77 8.52 14.53
C ARG A 4 -14.58 7.26 14.17
N THR A 5 -15.57 6.96 14.99
CA THR A 5 -16.54 5.87 14.81
C THR A 5 -17.48 6.12 13.62
N ASP A 6 -17.86 7.36 13.33
CA ASP A 6 -18.79 7.69 12.25
C ASP A 6 -18.24 7.33 10.87
N ILE A 7 -16.95 7.58 10.63
CA ILE A 7 -16.29 7.27 9.36
C ILE A 7 -16.17 5.76 9.16
N TYR A 8 -15.77 5.03 10.21
CA TYR A 8 -15.69 3.57 10.15
C TYR A 8 -17.07 2.95 9.89
N GLN A 9 -18.10 3.38 10.61
CA GLN A 9 -19.46 2.86 10.44
C GLN A 9 -20.04 3.21 9.07
N ARG A 10 -19.76 4.42 8.56
CA ARG A 10 -20.13 4.79 7.18
C ARG A 10 -19.43 3.91 6.15
N SER A 11 -18.13 3.73 6.26
CA SER A 11 -17.35 2.88 5.36
C SER A 11 -17.85 1.44 5.36
N LYS A 12 -18.15 0.89 6.55
CA LYS A 12 -18.70 -0.46 6.71
C LYS A 12 -20.03 -0.61 5.97
N ARG A 13 -20.97 0.31 6.19
CA ARG A 13 -22.29 0.29 5.51
C ARG A 13 -22.17 0.39 3.98
N LEU A 14 -21.21 1.16 3.47
CA LEU A 14 -20.97 1.27 2.03
C LEU A 14 -20.40 -0.03 1.46
N ALA A 15 -19.44 -0.66 2.15
CA ALA A 15 -18.88 -1.94 1.74
C ALA A 15 -19.96 -3.04 1.68
N GLU A 16 -20.83 -3.11 2.71
CA GLU A 16 -21.97 -4.05 2.74
C GLU A 16 -22.93 -3.84 1.56
N LYS A 17 -23.28 -2.58 1.27
CA LYS A 17 -24.14 -2.24 0.11
C LYS A 17 -23.52 -2.59 -1.24
N ALA A 18 -22.19 -2.51 -1.34
CA ALA A 18 -21.44 -2.84 -2.55
C ALA A 18 -21.08 -4.33 -2.65
N ASN A 19 -21.48 -5.16 -1.67
CA ASN A 19 -21.06 -6.55 -1.53
C ASN A 19 -19.53 -6.74 -1.55
N LEU A 20 -18.82 -5.81 -0.90
CA LEU A 20 -17.36 -5.80 -0.77
C LEU A 20 -16.93 -6.13 0.66
N PRO A 21 -15.75 -6.74 0.85
CA PRO A 21 -15.19 -6.96 2.17
C PRO A 21 -14.90 -5.63 2.87
N ASN A 22 -15.19 -5.57 4.18
CA ASN A 22 -14.85 -4.41 4.98
C ASN A 22 -13.37 -4.45 5.37
N ILE A 23 -12.57 -3.59 4.74
CA ILE A 23 -11.12 -3.47 4.98
C ILE A 23 -10.77 -2.43 6.07
N GLY A 24 -11.77 -1.71 6.59
CA GLY A 24 -11.58 -0.64 7.58
C GLY A 24 -10.79 0.57 7.07
N CYS A 25 -10.68 1.61 7.89
CA CYS A 25 -10.00 2.86 7.51
C CYS A 25 -8.48 2.66 7.27
N HIS A 26 -7.84 1.75 8.01
CA HIS A 26 -6.43 1.43 7.80
C HIS A 26 -6.22 0.62 6.52
N GLY A 27 -7.16 -0.24 6.12
CA GLY A 27 -7.09 -0.96 4.84
C GLY A 27 -6.92 -0.03 3.65
N PHE A 28 -7.68 1.06 3.57
CA PHE A 28 -7.51 2.05 2.51
C PHE A 28 -6.13 2.72 2.52
N ARG A 29 -5.55 2.95 3.70
CA ARG A 29 -4.19 3.50 3.82
C ARG A 29 -3.15 2.52 3.29
N HIS A 30 -3.31 1.23 3.58
CA HIS A 30 -2.47 0.17 3.00
C HIS A 30 -2.61 0.12 1.48
N THR A 31 -3.85 0.14 0.95
CA THR A 31 -4.09 0.17 -0.50
C THR A 31 -3.44 1.39 -1.16
N HIS A 32 -3.53 2.57 -0.56
CA HIS A 32 -2.89 3.77 -1.10
C HIS A 32 -1.37 3.62 -1.17
N ALA A 33 -0.76 3.07 -0.12
CA ALA A 33 0.68 2.82 -0.07
C ALA A 33 1.12 1.83 -1.15
N THR A 34 0.38 0.73 -1.34
CA THR A 34 0.62 -0.26 -2.39
C THR A 34 0.56 0.36 -3.78
N LEU A 35 -0.48 1.17 -4.06
CA LEU A 35 -0.65 1.82 -5.37
C LEU A 35 0.48 2.83 -5.68
N LEU A 36 0.94 3.60 -4.69
CA LEU A 36 2.08 4.51 -4.87
C LEU A 36 3.35 3.73 -5.20
N PHE A 37 3.55 2.59 -4.54
CA PHE A 37 4.69 1.74 -4.78
C PHE A 37 4.64 1.08 -6.18
N GLU A 38 3.49 0.57 -6.61
CA GLU A 38 3.29 0.06 -7.97
C GLU A 38 3.53 1.15 -9.04
N ALA A 39 3.20 2.39 -8.71
CA ALA A 39 3.53 3.57 -9.52
C ALA A 39 5.03 3.96 -9.48
N LYS A 40 5.88 3.15 -8.85
CA LYS A 40 7.33 3.34 -8.71
C LYS A 40 7.75 4.57 -7.92
N VAL A 41 6.88 5.08 -7.05
CA VAL A 41 7.24 6.14 -6.09
C VAL A 41 8.21 5.56 -5.06
N THR A 42 9.23 6.33 -4.67
CA THR A 42 10.24 5.83 -3.73
C THR A 42 9.65 5.67 -2.33
N ALA A 43 10.19 4.74 -1.54
CA ALA A 43 9.74 4.50 -0.17
C ALA A 43 9.80 5.76 0.71
N LYS A 44 10.77 6.65 0.47
CA LYS A 44 10.91 7.93 1.18
C LYS A 44 9.79 8.91 0.85
N GLU A 45 9.45 9.06 -0.43
CA GLU A 45 8.33 9.91 -0.86
C GLU A 45 6.98 9.36 -0.32
N ILE A 46 6.81 8.04 -0.30
CA ILE A 46 5.61 7.41 0.28
C ILE A 46 5.55 7.65 1.79
N GLN A 47 6.66 7.49 2.51
CA GLN A 47 6.75 7.77 3.95
C GLN A 47 6.37 9.22 4.26
N GLU A 48 6.94 10.18 3.53
CA GLU A 48 6.65 11.62 3.68
C GLU A 48 5.17 11.90 3.39
N ARG A 49 4.61 11.34 2.31
CA ARG A 49 3.20 11.52 1.93
C ARG A 49 2.22 10.93 2.94
N LEU A 50 2.57 9.80 3.55
CA LEU A 50 1.74 9.16 4.57
C LEU A 50 1.93 9.83 5.94
N GLY A 51 3.06 10.52 6.18
CA GLY A 51 3.38 11.11 7.48
C GLY A 51 3.73 10.05 8.52
N HIS A 52 4.37 8.95 8.11
CA HIS A 52 4.89 7.97 9.06
C HIS A 52 6.16 8.50 9.73
N SER A 53 6.12 8.62 11.06
CA SER A 53 7.30 8.92 11.87
C SER A 53 8.33 7.80 11.80
N GLU A 54 7.87 6.55 11.63
CA GLU A 54 8.71 5.35 11.55
C GLU A 54 8.56 4.66 10.19
N ILE A 55 9.67 4.47 9.48
CA ILE A 55 9.68 3.81 8.17
C ILE A 55 9.26 2.34 8.25
N SER A 56 9.42 1.71 9.41
CA SER A 56 9.09 0.29 9.68
C SER A 56 7.63 -0.05 9.42
N MET A 57 6.69 0.85 9.77
CA MET A 57 5.24 0.65 9.52
C MET A 57 4.90 0.67 8.02
N THR A 58 5.74 1.34 7.25
CA THR A 58 5.70 1.41 5.78
C THR A 58 6.32 0.11 5.25
N LEU A 59 7.54 -0.23 5.70
CA LEU A 59 8.35 -1.41 5.29
C LEU A 59 7.73 -2.78 5.57
N ASP A 60 6.99 -2.97 6.67
CA ASP A 60 6.38 -4.27 6.99
C ASP A 60 5.39 -4.73 5.91
N ILE A 61 4.63 -3.80 5.31
CA ILE A 61 3.74 -4.06 4.17
C ILE A 61 4.57 -4.34 2.90
N TYR A 62 5.73 -3.68 2.79
CA TYR A 62 6.56 -3.71 1.58
C TYR A 62 7.38 -4.97 1.45
N THR A 63 7.75 -5.66 2.54
CA THR A 63 8.57 -6.89 2.47
C THR A 63 8.01 -7.93 1.49
N HIS A 64 6.68 -8.02 1.34
CA HIS A 64 6.06 -8.93 0.38
C HIS A 64 6.19 -8.46 -1.09
N ILE A 65 6.07 -7.16 -1.34
CA ILE A 65 6.10 -6.57 -2.69
C ILE A 65 7.55 -6.39 -3.18
N THR A 66 8.48 -6.07 -2.28
CA THR A 66 9.91 -5.97 -2.61
C THR A 66 10.47 -7.27 -3.19
N LYS A 67 10.01 -8.44 -2.72
CA LYS A 67 10.38 -9.75 -3.29
C LYS A 67 9.93 -9.92 -4.74
N GLU A 68 8.76 -9.39 -5.10
CA GLU A 68 8.25 -9.40 -6.48
C GLU A 68 9.06 -8.45 -7.37
N VAL A 69 9.35 -7.25 -6.87
CA VAL A 69 10.19 -6.24 -7.57
C VAL A 69 11.63 -6.72 -7.73
N GLU A 70 12.19 -7.42 -6.75
CA GLU A 70 13.53 -8.00 -6.82
C GLU A 70 13.59 -9.06 -7.92
N LYS A 71 12.60 -9.96 -8.00
CA LYS A 71 12.49 -10.92 -9.12
C LYS A 71 12.38 -10.22 -10.47
N GLU A 72 11.56 -9.19 -10.58
CA GLU A 72 11.45 -8.36 -11.80
C GLU A 72 12.78 -7.70 -12.18
N THR A 73 13.52 -7.19 -11.19
CA THR A 73 14.79 -6.49 -11.39
C THR A 73 15.87 -7.46 -11.84
N VAL A 74 15.97 -8.62 -11.18
CA VAL A 74 16.87 -9.71 -11.58
C VAL A 74 16.53 -10.17 -12.99
N LYS A 75 15.25 -10.35 -13.33
CA LYS A 75 14.82 -10.74 -14.68
C LYS A 75 15.20 -9.70 -15.74
N LYS A 76 15.03 -8.41 -15.46
CA LYS A 76 15.46 -7.31 -16.35
C LYS A 76 16.96 -7.32 -16.55
N LEU A 77 17.73 -7.53 -15.48
CA LEU A 77 19.18 -7.64 -15.53
C LEU A 77 19.62 -8.85 -16.36
N THR A 78 19.06 -10.04 -16.09
CA THR A 78 19.35 -11.25 -16.87
C THR A 78 19.09 -11.01 -18.34
N ASN A 79 17.90 -10.52 -18.72
CA ASN A 79 17.56 -10.23 -20.12
C ASN A 79 18.51 -9.21 -20.80
N HIS A 80 19.15 -8.33 -20.03
CA HIS A 80 20.06 -7.32 -20.56
C HIS A 80 21.51 -7.84 -20.69
N ILE A 81 21.87 -8.88 -19.93
CA ILE A 81 23.23 -9.46 -19.91
C ILE A 81 23.30 -10.76 -20.73
N SER A 82 22.20 -11.51 -20.84
CA SER A 82 22.11 -12.67 -21.72
C SER A 82 21.87 -12.19 -23.16
N PHE A 83 22.96 -12.16 -23.94
CA PHE A 83 22.95 -12.08 -25.40
C PHE A 83 22.30 -13.31 -26.03
#